data_AF-A0A524N432-F1
#
_entry.id   AF-A0A524N432-F1
#
_cell.length_a   1.000
_cell.length_b   1.000
_cell.length_c   1.000
_cell.angle_alpha   90.00
_cell.angle_beta   90.00
_cell.angle_gamma   90.00
#
_symmetry.space_group_name_H-M   'P 1'
#
loop_
_entity.id
_entity.type
_entity.pdbx_description
1 polymer ?
#
loop_
_entity_poly.entity_id
_entity_poly.type
_entity_poly.pdbx_seq_one_letter_code
_entity_poly.pdbx_strand_id
1 'polypeptide(L)' 'MPTLESLIDMAKKLGVIFHACSPTMKLSGITKEDLISQCDDIIGAATFIDLAGDEGAVTIFV' A
#
# COMPACT_ATOMS: atom_id res chain seq x y z
N MET A 1 -7.73 -6.41 -21.84
CA MET A 1 -7.01 -5.75 -20.73
C MET A 1 -7.23 -6.57 -19.48
N PRO A 2 -6.21 -6.78 -18.62
CA PRO A 2 -6.40 -7.45 -17.34
C PRO A 2 -7.35 -6.63 -16.44
N THR A 3 -8.04 -7.30 -15.52
CA THR A 3 -8.88 -6.64 -14.50
C THR A 3 -8.01 -6.06 -13.39
N LEU A 4 -8.60 -5.22 -12.52
CA LEU A 4 -7.90 -4.64 -11.38
C LEU A 4 -7.38 -5.73 -10.41
N GLU A 5 -8.20 -6.73 -10.11
CA GLU A 5 -7.86 -7.83 -9.22
C GLU A 5 -6.68 -8.62 -9.79
N SER A 6 -6.69 -8.87 -11.11
CA SER A 6 -5.59 -9.53 -11.80
C SER A 6 -4.29 -8.70 -11.75
N LEU A 7 -4.38 -7.37 -11.87
CA LEU A 7 -3.22 -6.48 -11.75
C LEU A 7 -2.63 -6.49 -10.33
N ILE A 8 -3.47 -6.44 -9.29
CA ILE A 8 -3.04 -6.51 -7.88
C ILE A 8 -2.31 -7.83 -7.62
N ASP A 9 -2.85 -8.96 -8.08
CA ASP A 9 -2.22 -10.27 -7.92
C ASP A 9 -0.88 -10.38 -8.67
N MET A 10 -0.79 -9.82 -9.88
CA MET A 10 0.46 -9.78 -10.63
C MET A 10 1.52 -8.90 -9.94
N ALA A 11 1.13 -7.72 -9.47
CA ALA A 11 2.01 -6.83 -8.71
C ALA A 11 2.56 -7.54 -7.45
N LYS A 12 1.70 -8.26 -6.73
CA LYS A 12 2.11 -9.01 -5.55
C LYS A 12 3.13 -10.10 -5.88
N LYS A 13 2.93 -10.85 -6.96
CA LYS A 13 3.87 -11.88 -7.44
C LYS A 13 5.23 -11.31 -7.86
N LEU A 14 5.27 -10.05 -8.27
CA LEU A 14 6.50 -9.33 -8.62
C LEU A 14 7.21 -8.70 -7.41
N GLY A 15 6.67 -8.86 -6.21
CA GLY A 15 7.29 -8.38 -4.97
C GLY A 15 6.84 -6.98 -4.54
N VAL A 16 5.76 -6.45 -5.11
CA VAL A 16 5.17 -5.18 -4.63
C VAL A 16 4.67 -5.36 -3.19
N ILE A 17 4.97 -4.36 -2.36
CA ILE A 17 4.53 -4.28 -0.96
C ILE A 17 3.38 -3.27 -0.89
N PHE A 18 2.23 -3.72 -0.38
CA PHE A 18 1.02 -2.92 -0.26
C PHE A 18 0.84 -2.46 1.18
N HIS A 19 1.03 -1.16 1.39
CA HIS A 19 0.90 -0.53 2.70
C HIS A 19 -0.45 0.19 2.85
N ALA A 20 -1.17 -0.06 3.94
CA ALA A 20 -2.35 0.72 4.30
C ALA A 20 -1.99 1.90 5.21
N CYS A 21 -2.59 3.07 4.99
CA CYS A 21 -2.35 4.27 5.77
C CYS A 21 -3.17 4.27 7.07
N SER A 22 -2.51 4.14 8.22
CA SER A 22 -3.16 4.13 9.54
C SER A 22 -4.03 5.36 9.84
N PRO A 23 -3.60 6.61 9.57
CA PRO A 23 -4.49 7.77 9.70
C PRO A 23 -5.78 7.64 8.89
N THR A 24 -5.69 7.23 7.62
CA THR A 24 -6.84 7.09 6.74
C THR A 24 -7.78 6.00 7.24
N MET A 25 -7.25 4.84 7.65
CA MET A 25 -8.07 3.76 8.22
C MET A 25 -8.88 4.24 9.43
N LYS A 26 -8.25 4.98 10.35
CA LYS A 26 -8.93 5.55 11.52
C LYS A 26 -10.01 6.56 11.14
N LEU A 27 -9.74 7.43 10.16
CA LEU A 27 -10.70 8.44 9.68
C LEU A 27 -11.89 7.81 8.97
N SER A 28 -11.66 6.73 8.24
CA SER A 28 -12.68 6.02 7.46
C SER A 28 -13.40 4.92 8.25
N GLY A 29 -12.97 4.61 9.48
CA GLY A 29 -13.53 3.52 10.29
C GLY A 29 -13.25 2.12 9.74
N ILE A 30 -12.21 1.98 8.92
CA ILE A 30 -11.81 0.73 8.27
C ILE A 30 -10.91 -0.06 9.21
N THR A 31 -11.18 -1.36 9.31
CA THR A 31 -10.39 -2.32 10.10
C THR A 31 -9.46 -3.14 9.22
N LYS A 32 -8.58 -3.94 9.81
CA LYS A 32 -7.63 -4.76 9.04
C LYS A 32 -8.37 -5.83 8.23
N GLU A 33 -9.48 -6.32 8.77
CA GLU A 33 -10.33 -7.35 8.20
C GLU A 33 -11.05 -6.89 6.92
N ASP A 34 -11.20 -5.58 6.74
CA ASP A 34 -11.80 -4.97 5.54
C ASP A 34 -10.79 -4.81 4.39
N LEU A 35 -9.50 -5.00 4.65
CA LEU A 35 -8.45 -4.84 3.66
C LEU A 35 -8.38 -6.06 2.72
N ILE A 36 -7.86 -5.82 1.51
CA ILE A 36 -7.52 -6.90 0.59
C ILE A 36 -6.46 -7.83 1.22
N SER A 37 -6.51 -9.12 0.91
CA SER A 37 -5.58 -10.11 1.47
C SER A 37 -4.12 -9.88 1.04
N GLN A 38 -3.91 -9.11 -0.02
CA GLN A 38 -2.60 -8.73 -0.55
C GLN A 38 -1.95 -7.56 0.22
N CYS A 39 -2.67 -6.90 1.13
CA CYS A 39 -2.10 -5.85 1.98
C CYS A 39 -1.15 -6.46 3.02
N ASP A 40 0.09 -5.99 3.02
CA ASP A 40 1.15 -6.56 3.85
C ASP A 40 1.11 -6.04 5.28
N ASP A 41 0.94 -4.72 5.42
CA ASP A 41 1.04 -4.04 6.69
C ASP A 41 0.28 -2.70 6.70
N ILE A 42 0.27 -2.09 7.87
CA ILE A 42 -0.36 -0.80 8.12
C ILE A 42 0.75 0.13 8.61
N ILE A 43 1.02 1.21 7.88
CA ILE A 43 2.09 2.16 8.19
C ILE A 43 1.54 3.56 8.47
N GLY A 44 2.38 4.39 9.08
CA GLY A 44 2.11 5.81 9.27
C GLY A 44 2.80 6.67 8.20
N ALA A 45 2.47 7.96 8.18
CA ALA A 45 3.06 8.92 7.26
C ALA A 45 4.59 9.03 7.41
N ALA A 46 5.12 8.98 8.63
CA ALA A 46 6.56 9.03 8.87
C ALA A 46 7.30 7.86 8.19
N THR A 47 6.81 6.63 8.39
CA THR A 47 7.37 5.43 7.74
C THR A 47 7.33 5.52 6.23
N PHE A 48 6.24 6.05 5.65
CA PHE A 48 6.18 6.28 4.20
C PHE A 48 7.24 7.29 3.73
N ILE A 49 7.44 8.38 4.47
CA ILE A 49 8.45 9.40 4.14
C ILE A 49 9.86 8.80 4.20
N ASP A 50 10.15 7.94 5.19
CA ASP A 50 11.44 7.26 5.28
C ASP A 50 11.68 6.38 4.04
N LEU A 51 10.68 5.57 3.64
CA LEU A 51 10.75 4.74 2.42
C LEU A 51 10.90 5.58 1.14
N ALA A 52 10.20 6.71 1.06
CA ALA A 52 10.27 7.64 -0.06
C ALA A 52 11.61 8.39 -0.14
N GLY A 53 12.34 8.45 0.96
CA GLY A 53 13.66 9.07 1.08
C GLY A 53 14.83 8.16 0.69
N ASP A 54 14.58 6.88 0.45
CA ASP A 54 15.61 5.92 0.04
C ASP A 54 16.29 6.33 -1.28
N GLU A 55 17.58 6.04 -1.39
CA GLU A 55 18.37 6.41 -2.57
C GLU A 55 17.79 5.75 -3.84
N GLY A 56 17.46 6.57 -4.83
CA GLY A 56 16.86 6.11 -6.09
C GLY A 56 15.35 5.90 -6.04
N ALA A 57 14.68 6.17 -4.92
CA ALA A 57 13.23 6.16 -4.85
C ALA A 57 12.61 7.27 -5.72
N VAL A 58 11.54 6.93 -6.43
CA VAL A 58 10.73 7.89 -7.18
C VAL A 58 9.34 7.89 -6.57
N THR A 59 8.93 9.06 -6.06
CA THR A 59 7.64 9.22 -5.37
C THR A 59 6.65 9.96 -6.27
N ILE A 60 5.44 9.41 -6.40
CA ILE A 60 4.35 9.97 -7.20
C ILE A 60 3.09 10.01 -6.32
N PHE A 61 2.30 11.08 -6.45
CA PHE A 61 0.98 11.21 -5.86
C PHE A 61 -0.07 11.13 -6.97
N VAL A 62 -0.96 10.13 -6.90
CA VAL A 62 -1.99 9.82 -7.91
C VAL A 62 -3.38 10.06 -7.33
#